data_AF-A0A7V4UFW1-F1
#
_entry.id   AF-A0A7V4UFW1-F1
#
_cell.length_a   1.000
_cell.length_b   1.000
_cell.length_c   1.000
_cell.angle_alpha   90.00
_cell.angle_beta   90.00
_cell.angle_gamma   90.00
#
_symmetry.space_group_name_H-M   'P 1'
#
loop_
_entity.id
_entity.type
_entity.pdbx_description
1 polymer ?
#
loop_
_entity_poly.entity_id
_entity_poly.type
_entity_poly.pdbx_seq_one_letter_code
_entity_poly.pdbx_strand_id
1 'polypeptide(L)' 'MTSPVSTELDLIEELRLRRWAREHYVPSSRRLPSWHPVVHEEMSKKDLEMGVAEPTPVFALTDC' A
#
# COMPACT_ATOMS: atom_id res chain seq x y z
N MET A 1 -36.00 -0.46 2.44
CA MET A 1 -34.89 0.47 2.73
C MET A 1 -33.59 -0.31 2.54
N THR A 2 -33.00 -0.25 1.34
CA THR A 2 -31.73 -0.92 1.02
C THR A 2 -30.60 0.05 1.34
N SER A 3 -29.97 -0.12 2.50
CA SER A 3 -28.84 0.69 2.95
C SER A 3 -27.58 0.37 2.14
N PRO A 4 -26.96 1.35 1.46
CA PRO A 4 -25.72 1.15 0.72
C PRO A 4 -24.55 1.28 1.69
N VAL A 5 -24.24 0.25 2.48
CA VAL A 5 -23.05 0.28 3.33
C VAL A 5 -22.28 -1.01 3.15
N SER A 6 -21.75 -1.18 1.95
CA SER A 6 -20.68 -2.15 1.69
C SER A 6 -19.42 -1.49 1.13
N THR A 7 -19.38 -0.14 1.11
CA THR A 7 -18.30 0.64 0.47
C THR A 7 -18.00 2.00 1.11
N GLU A 8 -18.61 2.34 2.25
CA GLU A 8 -18.11 3.43 3.10
C GLU A 8 -17.33 2.79 4.24
N LEU A 9 -16.07 2.44 3.99
CA LEU A 9 -15.13 2.45 5.12
C LEU A 9 -15.15 3.89 5.64
N ASP A 10 -15.41 4.04 6.93
CA ASP A 10 -15.12 5.31 7.59
C ASP A 10 -13.66 5.63 7.24
N LEU A 11 -13.42 6.79 6.61
CA LEU A 11 -12.10 7.20 6.13
C LEU A 11 -11.04 7.06 7.24
N ILE A 12 -11.46 7.19 8.49
CA ILE A 12 -10.63 6.96 9.68
C ILE A 12 -10.15 5.51 9.76
N GLU A 13 -11.02 4.53 9.56
CA GLU A 13 -10.67 3.11 9.56
C GLU A 13 -9.75 2.75 8.39
N GLU A 14 -10.05 3.25 7.19
CA GLU A 14 -9.17 3.05 6.04
C GLU A 14 -7.77 3.62 6.30
N LEU A 15 -7.66 4.86 6.80
CA LEU A 15 -6.39 5.49 7.12
C LEU A 15 -5.61 4.72 8.18
N ARG A 16 -6.29 4.18 9.20
CA ARG A 16 -5.66 3.32 10.22
C ARG A 16 -5.10 2.04 9.60
N LEU A 17 -5.86 1.38 8.73
CA LEU A 17 -5.42 0.17 8.04
C LEU A 17 -4.22 0.43 7.12
N ARG A 18 -4.25 1.51 6.34
CA ARG A 18 -3.12 1.94 5.51
C ARG A 18 -1.88 2.24 6.34
N ARG A 19 -2.04 2.96 7.45
CA ARG A 19 -0.93 3.25 8.37
C ARG A 19 -0.34 1.95 8.94
N TRP A 20 -1.20 1.06 9.43
CA TRP A 20 -0.77 -0.23 9.95
C TRP A 20 -0.02 -1.04 8.89
N ALA A 21 -0.52 -1.09 7.65
CA ALA A 21 0.12 -1.79 6.55
C ALA A 21 1.50 -1.20 6.20
N ARG A 22 1.65 0.12 6.23
CA ARG A 22 2.95 0.78 6.02
C ARG A 22 3.96 0.44 7.11
N GLU A 23 3.52 0.42 8.38
CA GLU A 23 4.36 0.12 9.54
C GLU A 23 4.70 -1.39 9.64
N HIS A 24 3.76 -2.26 9.31
CA HIS A 24 3.85 -3.72 9.48
C HIS A 24 3.94 -4.45 8.14
N TYR A 25 4.84 -4.00 7.27
CA TYR A 25 4.91 -4.55 5.92
C TYR A 25 5.20 -6.05 5.91
N VAL A 26 4.42 -6.80 5.12
CA VAL A 26 4.59 -8.24 4.94
C VAL A 26 4.59 -8.58 3.44
N PRO A 27 5.59 -9.35 2.95
CA PRO A 27 5.66 -9.79 1.56
C PRO A 27 4.53 -10.76 1.22
N SER A 28 4.17 -10.83 -0.06
CA SER A 28 3.02 -11.59 -0.58
C SER A 28 2.96 -13.05 -0.09
N SER A 29 4.10 -13.70 0.08
CA SER A 29 4.22 -15.09 0.58
C SER A 29 3.78 -15.29 2.03
N ARG A 30 3.71 -14.23 2.84
CA ARG A 30 3.36 -14.27 4.26
C ARG A 30 2.04 -13.54 4.59
N ARG A 31 1.32 -13.03 3.58
CA ARG A 31 0.04 -12.36 3.79
C ARG A 31 -1.06 -13.37 4.06
N LEU A 32 -1.93 -13.04 5.02
CA LEU A 32 -3.14 -13.83 5.22
C LEU A 32 -4.24 -13.33 4.27
N PRO A 33 -4.98 -14.22 3.59
CA PRO A 33 -6.07 -13.82 2.69
C PRO A 33 -7.28 -13.26 3.44
N SER A 34 -7.31 -13.38 4.77
CA SER A 34 -8.33 -12.80 5.65
C SER A 34 -8.10 -11.32 5.95
N TRP A 35 -6.99 -10.74 5.49
CA TRP A 35 -6.72 -9.32 5.69
C TRP A 35 -7.60 -8.45 4.82
N HIS A 36 -7.76 -7.21 5.25
CA HIS A 36 -8.60 -6.25 4.56
C HIS A 36 -8.00 -5.88 3.18
N PRO A 37 -8.81 -5.70 2.11
CA PRO A 37 -8.33 -5.33 0.78
C PRO A 37 -7.41 -4.10 0.75
N VAL A 38 -7.72 -3.07 1.55
CA VAL A 38 -6.87 -1.88 1.75
C VAL A 38 -5.47 -2.24 2.20
N VAL A 39 -5.33 -3.20 3.13
CA VAL A 39 -4.01 -3.68 3.57
C VAL A 39 -3.30 -4.37 2.40
N HIS A 40 -3.99 -5.24 1.66
CA HIS A 40 -3.41 -5.89 0.48
C HIS A 40 -2.95 -4.91 -0.59
N GLU A 41 -3.75 -3.88 -0.90
CA GLU A 41 -3.39 -2.82 -1.84
C GLU A 41 -2.17 -2.03 -1.37
N GLU A 42 -2.16 -1.59 -0.12
CA GLU A 42 -1.06 -0.79 0.44
C GLU A 42 0.25 -1.59 0.48
N MET A 43 0.18 -2.87 0.83
CA MET A 43 1.33 -3.78 0.78
C MET A 43 1.82 -4.00 -0.65
N SER A 44 0.91 -4.13 -1.62
CA SER A 44 1.25 -4.33 -3.04
C SER A 44 1.90 -3.09 -3.63
N LYS A 45 1.51 -1.88 -3.20
CA LYS A 45 2.22 -0.64 -3.55
C LYS A 45 3.64 -0.65 -3.00
N LYS A 46 3.80 -1.03 -1.73
CA LYS A 46 5.11 -1.12 -1.10
C LYS A 46 5.99 -2.21 -1.72
N ASP A 47 5.41 -3.32 -2.19
CA ASP A 47 6.11 -4.34 -3.00
C ASP A 47 6.68 -3.73 -4.27
N LEU A 48 5.88 -2.92 -4.97
CA LEU A 48 6.27 -2.27 -6.21
C LEU A 48 7.36 -1.23 -5.96
N GLU A 49 7.25 -0.43 -4.89
CA GLU A 49 8.27 0.53 -4.49
C GLU A 49 9.60 -0.15 -4.10
N MET A 50 9.55 -1.33 -3.46
CA MET A 50 10.77 -2.08 -3.10
C MET A 50 11.32 -2.92 -4.26
N GLY A 51 10.48 -3.30 -5.22
CA GLY A 51 10.87 -4.08 -6.41
C GLY A 51 11.25 -3.22 -7.62
N VAL A 52 10.86 -1.95 -7.66
CA VAL A 52 11.12 -1.02 -8.76
C VAL A 52 11.63 0.31 -8.19
N ALA A 53 12.85 0.64 -8.62
CA ALA A 53 13.60 1.89 -8.43
C ALA A 53 14.40 1.98 -7.10
N GLU A 54 15.66 1.55 -7.06
CA GLU A 54 16.78 2.33 -7.59
C GLU A 54 16.34 3.52 -8.46
N PRO A 55 16.06 4.71 -7.88
CA PRO A 55 16.25 5.90 -8.66
C PRO A 55 17.75 5.97 -8.91
N THR A 56 18.25 5.40 -10.01
CA THR A 56 19.48 5.91 -10.61
C THR A 56 19.26 7.42 -10.68
N PRO A 57 20.02 8.23 -9.92
CA PRO A 57 19.77 9.65 -9.89
C PRO A 57 20.09 10.16 -11.29
N VAL A 58 19.05 10.49 -12.06
CA VAL A 58 19.14 11.20 -13.34
C VAL A 58 19.72 12.62 -13.12
N PHE A 59 20.06 12.99 -11.88
CA PHE A 59 20.86 14.16 -11.55
C PHE A 59 22.36 14.03 -11.88
N ALA A 60 22.85 12.88 -12.38
CA ALA A 60 24.28 12.69 -12.62
C ALA A 60 24.78 13.00 -14.05
N LEU A 61 23.98 13.54 -14.98
CA LEU A 61 24.45 13.81 -16.36
C LEU A 61 23.84 15.07 -16.99
N THR A 62 24.06 16.25 -16.40
CA THR A 62 24.29 17.48 -17.17
C THR A 62 25.21 18.40 -16.37
N ASP A 63 26.50 18.07 -16.36
CA ASP A 63 27.57 19.04 -16.14
C ASP A 63 28.57 18.92 -17.31
N CYS A 64 28.47 19.85 -18.25
CA CYS A 64 29.50 20.36 -19.16
C CYS A 64 28.98 21.66 -19.80
#